data_AF-A0A1T0AT00-F1
#
_entry.id   AF-A0A1T0AT00-F1
#
_cell.length_a   1.000
_cell.length_b   1.000
_cell.length_c   1.000
_cell.angle_alpha   90.00
_cell.angle_beta   90.00
_cell.angle_gamma   90.00
#
_symmetry.space_group_name_H-M   'P 1'
#
loop_
_entity.id
_entity.type
_entity.pdbx_description
1 polymer ?
#
loop_
_entity_poly.entity_id
_entity_poly.type
_entity_poly.pdbx_seq_one_letter_code
_entity_poly.pdbx_strand_id
1 'polypeptide(L)'
;MILFLFIAVSFALNVRKIAENYQDNQDKIYQALKNEFQPNLDEWKAKIDKDSLTFIFTDPEVLFATGKSDLQPRFKDILEQFFPRYIKVIDEYKSSINEVRIEGHTSSKWNMDSNEDEAYFKNMNLSQERTRSVLEYTYNLSDVAQYRSWIKAHFSAVGLSSSQPIKDKYGNEDENASKRVTFKIITNAEEQLQKILGAGQ
;
A
#
# COMPACT_ATOMS: atom_id res chain seq x y z
N MET A 1 -14.53 3.75 44.77
CA MET A 1 -15.06 2.68 43.89
C MET A 1 -15.88 3.24 42.73
N ILE A 2 -16.88 4.10 42.96
CA ILE A 2 -17.69 4.70 41.89
C ILE A 2 -16.87 5.54 40.90
N LEU A 3 -15.91 6.34 41.38
CA LEU A 3 -15.01 7.13 40.52
C LEU A 3 -14.20 6.25 39.55
N PHE A 4 -13.69 5.12 40.03
CA PHE A 4 -12.95 4.16 39.22
C PHE A 4 -13.85 3.51 38.16
N LEU A 5 -15.10 3.23 38.51
CA LEU A 5 -16.09 2.70 37.58
C LEU A 5 -16.39 3.71 36.45
N PHE A 6 -16.55 5.01 36.78
CA PHE A 6 -16.76 6.06 35.79
C PHE A 6 -15.56 6.23 34.86
N ILE A 7 -14.34 6.18 35.39
CA ILE A 7 -13.11 6.24 34.57
C ILE A 7 -13.05 5.04 33.63
N ALA A 8 -13.28 3.82 34.14
CA ALA A 8 -13.26 2.61 33.33
C ALA A 8 -14.34 2.59 32.24
N VAL A 9 -15.57 3.04 32.55
CA VAL A 9 -16.66 3.14 31.57
C VAL A 9 -16.37 4.22 30.53
N SER A 10 -15.92 5.40 30.94
CA SER A 10 -15.52 6.48 30.01
C SER A 10 -14.40 6.04 29.08
N PHE A 11 -13.39 5.36 29.63
CA PHE A 11 -12.29 4.79 28.86
C PHE A 11 -12.77 3.75 27.85
N ALA A 12 -13.61 2.78 28.27
CA ALA A 12 -14.16 1.77 27.39
C ALA A 12 -15.01 2.37 26.25
N LEU A 13 -15.80 3.41 26.53
CA LEU A 13 -16.59 4.14 25.53
C LEU A 13 -15.69 4.87 24.52
N ASN A 14 -14.59 5.48 24.97
CA ASN A 14 -13.65 6.18 24.09
C ASN A 14 -12.90 5.20 23.18
N VAL A 15 -12.42 4.07 23.71
CA VAL A 15 -11.76 3.01 22.93
C VAL A 15 -12.72 2.48 21.86
N ARG A 16 -13.99 2.22 22.24
CA ARG A 16 -15.01 1.77 21.30
C ARG A 16 -15.27 2.78 20.19
N LYS A 17 -15.42 4.07 20.53
CA LYS A 17 -15.66 5.14 19.56
C LYS A 17 -14.52 5.27 18.55
N ILE A 18 -13.27 5.10 18.97
CA ILE A 18 -12.13 5.09 18.06
C ILE A 18 -12.17 3.89 17.12
N ALA A 19 -12.41 2.69 17.66
CA ALA A 19 -12.50 1.49 16.84
C ALA A 19 -13.60 1.62 15.77
N GLU A 20 -14.77 2.16 16.14
CA GLU A 20 -15.86 2.44 15.21
C GLU A 20 -15.48 3.51 14.16
N ASN A 21 -14.90 4.64 14.58
CA ASN A 21 -14.44 5.69 13.66
C ASN A 21 -13.32 5.21 12.72
N TYR A 22 -12.44 4.33 13.20
CA TYR A 22 -11.38 3.73 12.42
C TYR A 22 -11.94 2.85 11.31
N GLN A 23 -12.81 1.91 11.67
CA GLN A 23 -13.47 1.02 10.73
C GLN A 23 -14.24 1.83 9.67
N ASP A 24 -14.97 2.85 10.12
CA ASP A 24 -15.71 3.76 9.24
C ASP A 24 -14.78 4.54 8.28
N ASN A 25 -13.63 5.03 8.75
CA ASN A 25 -12.67 5.71 7.88
C ASN A 25 -12.02 4.79 6.85
N GLN A 26 -11.62 3.57 7.24
CA GLN A 26 -11.09 2.59 6.28
C GLN A 26 -12.14 2.21 5.24
N ASP A 27 -13.36 1.95 5.67
CA ASP A 27 -14.48 1.64 4.77
C ASP A 27 -14.74 2.81 3.80
N LYS A 28 -14.72 4.06 4.28
CA LYS A 28 -14.87 5.25 3.43
C LYS A 28 -13.78 5.37 2.38
N ILE A 29 -12.51 5.24 2.76
CA ILE A 29 -11.38 5.28 1.82
C ILE A 29 -11.51 4.15 0.79
N TYR A 30 -11.83 2.93 1.23
CA TYR A 30 -12.04 1.80 0.34
C TYR A 30 -13.15 2.06 -0.67
N GLN A 31 -14.32 2.55 -0.23
CA GLN A 31 -15.43 2.85 -1.13
C GLN A 31 -15.08 3.97 -2.10
N ALA A 32 -14.38 5.01 -1.65
CA ALA A 32 -13.94 6.10 -2.53
C ALA A 32 -12.99 5.60 -3.63
N LEU A 33 -11.97 4.81 -3.25
CA LEU A 33 -11.04 4.19 -4.21
C LEU A 33 -11.76 3.23 -5.15
N LYS A 34 -12.66 2.39 -4.62
CA LYS A 34 -13.44 1.46 -5.44
C LYS A 34 -14.29 2.21 -6.45
N ASN A 35 -15.05 3.22 -6.02
CA ASN A 35 -15.91 3.99 -6.91
C ASN A 35 -15.12 4.68 -8.04
N GLU A 36 -13.95 5.23 -7.72
CA GLU A 36 -13.08 5.89 -8.70
C GLU A 36 -12.49 4.88 -9.71
N PHE A 37 -11.99 3.74 -9.24
CA PHE A 37 -11.15 2.86 -10.06
C PHE A 37 -11.85 1.61 -10.58
N GLN A 38 -13.07 1.28 -10.12
CA GLN A 38 -13.82 0.09 -10.57
C GLN A 38 -13.85 -0.07 -12.10
N PRO A 39 -14.02 0.99 -12.93
CA PRO A 39 -14.02 0.85 -14.38
C PRO A 39 -12.67 0.46 -14.98
N ASN A 40 -11.56 0.66 -14.27
CA ASN A 40 -10.19 0.47 -14.78
C ASN A 40 -9.51 -0.81 -14.27
N LEU A 41 -10.02 -1.42 -13.20
CA LEU A 41 -9.34 -2.54 -12.51
C LEU A 41 -9.02 -3.71 -13.45
N ASP A 42 -9.96 -4.12 -14.30
CA ASP A 42 -9.77 -5.27 -15.19
C ASP A 42 -8.73 -5.01 -16.29
N GLU A 43 -8.74 -3.80 -16.87
CA GLU A 43 -7.81 -3.37 -17.92
C GLU A 43 -6.37 -3.26 -17.39
N TRP A 44 -6.23 -2.70 -16.18
CA TRP A 44 -4.95 -2.49 -15.54
C TRP A 44 -4.43 -3.73 -14.81
N LYS A 45 -5.19 -4.83 -14.81
CA LYS A 45 -4.88 -6.03 -14.02
C LYS A 45 -4.60 -5.65 -12.57
N ALA A 46 -5.51 -4.88 -12.01
CA ALA A 46 -5.41 -4.33 -10.67
C ALA A 46 -6.58 -4.78 -9.80
N LYS A 47 -6.38 -4.72 -8.48
CA LYS A 47 -7.44 -4.96 -7.49
C LYS A 47 -7.22 -4.08 -6.27
N ILE A 48 -8.28 -3.90 -5.49
CA ILE A 48 -8.25 -3.18 -4.22
C ILE A 48 -8.61 -4.17 -3.12
N ASP A 49 -7.65 -4.44 -2.24
CA ASP A 49 -7.88 -5.25 -1.06
C ASP A 49 -8.51 -4.39 0.03
N LYS A 50 -9.72 -4.78 0.46
CA LYS A 50 -10.50 -4.03 1.44
C LYS A 50 -9.84 -4.05 2.82
N ASP A 51 -9.39 -5.22 3.25
CA ASP A 51 -8.95 -5.44 4.64
C ASP A 51 -7.62 -4.75 4.94
N SER A 52 -6.71 -4.72 3.96
CA SER A 52 -5.41 -4.07 4.08
C SER A 52 -5.34 -2.66 3.48
N LEU A 53 -6.42 -2.17 2.89
CA LEU A 53 -6.52 -0.88 2.21
C LEU A 53 -5.40 -0.68 1.15
N THR A 54 -5.23 -1.71 0.31
CA THR A 54 -4.11 -1.82 -0.63
C THR A 54 -4.60 -1.86 -2.07
N PHE A 55 -4.10 -0.94 -2.90
CA PHE A 55 -4.24 -1.03 -4.37
C PHE A 55 -3.10 -1.89 -4.92
N ILE A 56 -3.41 -2.91 -5.72
CA ILE A 56 -2.46 -3.95 -6.13
C ILE A 56 -2.46 -4.06 -7.65
N PHE A 57 -1.31 -3.88 -8.28
CA PHE A 57 -1.08 -4.17 -9.70
C PHE A 57 -0.43 -5.56 -9.85
N THR A 58 -1.02 -6.47 -10.62
CA THR A 58 -0.65 -7.90 -10.64
C THR A 58 -0.17 -8.45 -11.99
N ASP A 59 0.14 -7.59 -12.97
CA ASP A 59 0.64 -8.03 -14.28
C ASP A 59 2.13 -7.71 -14.44
N PRO A 60 3.04 -8.57 -13.95
CA PRO A 60 4.45 -8.24 -13.83
C PRO A 60 5.12 -7.90 -15.16
N GLU A 61 4.69 -8.52 -16.25
CA GLU A 61 5.23 -8.27 -17.59
C GLU A 61 4.85 -6.88 -18.08
N VAL A 62 3.71 -6.33 -17.66
CA VAL A 62 3.30 -4.95 -17.94
C VAL A 62 4.04 -3.96 -17.04
N LEU A 63 4.33 -4.31 -15.79
CA LEU A 63 4.98 -3.40 -14.85
C LEU A 63 6.45 -3.17 -15.19
N PHE A 64 7.20 -4.26 -15.36
CA PHE A 64 8.64 -4.24 -15.55
C PHE A 64 9.12 -5.39 -16.42
N ALA A 65 10.14 -5.16 -17.24
CA ALA A 65 10.84 -6.27 -17.86
C ALA A 65 11.58 -7.13 -16.81
N THR A 66 11.80 -8.41 -17.13
CA THR A 66 12.53 -9.36 -16.27
C THR A 66 13.90 -8.82 -15.89
N GLY A 67 14.19 -8.78 -14.58
CA GLY A 67 15.47 -8.29 -14.05
C GLY A 67 15.72 -6.79 -14.24
N LYS A 68 14.71 -6.02 -14.66
CA LYS A 68 14.80 -4.56 -14.84
C LYS A 68 13.93 -3.81 -13.84
N SER A 69 14.39 -2.61 -13.49
CA SER A 69 13.70 -1.64 -12.64
C SER A 69 13.14 -0.44 -13.43
N ASP A 70 13.47 -0.31 -14.71
CA ASP A 70 12.84 0.66 -15.61
C ASP A 70 11.36 0.33 -15.84
N LEU A 71 10.49 1.31 -15.59
CA LEU A 71 9.06 1.21 -15.88
C LEU A 71 8.84 0.97 -17.37
N GLN A 72 8.04 -0.05 -17.70
CA GLN A 72 7.62 -0.23 -19.08
C GLN A 72 6.69 0.89 -19.55
N PRO A 73 6.63 1.19 -20.86
CA PRO A 73 5.74 2.20 -21.41
C PRO A 73 4.28 2.03 -20.99
N ARG A 74 3.74 0.80 -21.06
CA ARG A 74 2.35 0.54 -20.66
C ARG A 74 2.09 0.85 -19.19
N PHE A 75 3.04 0.56 -18.29
CA PHE A 75 2.84 0.89 -16.87
C PHE A 75 2.97 2.39 -16.61
N LYS A 76 3.81 3.11 -17.37
CA LYS A 76 3.84 4.57 -17.34
C LYS A 76 2.48 5.17 -17.70
N ASP A 77 1.86 4.68 -18.78
CA ASP A 77 0.53 5.12 -19.21
C ASP A 77 -0.54 4.86 -18.14
N ILE A 78 -0.45 3.71 -17.45
CA ILE A 78 -1.32 3.38 -16.31
C ILE A 78 -1.06 4.35 -15.16
N LEU A 79 0.20 4.60 -14.78
CA LEU A 79 0.55 5.49 -13.67
C LEU A 79 0.14 6.95 -13.92
N GLU A 80 0.23 7.42 -15.16
CA GLU A 80 -0.24 8.75 -15.57
C GLU A 80 -1.75 8.94 -15.34
N GLN A 81 -2.53 7.90 -15.60
CA GLN A 81 -3.98 7.94 -15.36
C GLN A 81 -4.34 7.62 -13.90
N PHE A 82 -3.63 6.70 -13.27
CA PHE A 82 -3.91 6.22 -11.93
C PHE A 82 -3.54 7.25 -10.87
N PHE A 83 -2.29 7.70 -10.86
CA PHE A 83 -1.73 8.35 -9.67
C PHE A 83 -2.34 9.73 -9.38
N PRO A 84 -2.60 10.61 -10.38
CA PRO A 84 -3.29 11.89 -10.13
C PRO A 84 -4.70 11.70 -9.56
N ARG A 85 -5.43 10.66 -9.98
CA ARG A 85 -6.77 10.33 -9.45
C ARG A 85 -6.65 9.73 -8.06
N TYR A 86 -5.66 8.86 -7.84
CA TYR A 86 -5.42 8.19 -6.57
C TYR A 86 -5.06 9.18 -5.47
N ILE A 87 -4.11 10.07 -5.75
CA ILE A 87 -3.67 11.09 -4.80
C ILE A 87 -4.81 12.06 -4.45
N LYS A 88 -5.67 12.39 -5.42
CA LYS A 88 -6.85 13.23 -5.20
C LYS A 88 -7.86 12.57 -4.27
N VAL A 89 -8.17 11.28 -4.48
CA VAL A 89 -9.08 10.53 -3.60
C VAL A 89 -8.56 10.50 -2.17
N ILE A 90 -7.28 10.17 -1.97
CA ILE A 90 -6.74 10.03 -0.61
C ILE A 90 -6.44 11.36 0.08
N ASP A 91 -6.30 12.47 -0.67
CA ASP A 91 -6.12 13.81 -0.10
C ASP A 91 -7.33 14.24 0.75
N GLU A 92 -8.54 13.78 0.41
CA GLU A 92 -9.76 13.99 1.21
C GLU A 92 -9.67 13.33 2.60
N TYR A 93 -8.80 12.34 2.75
CA TYR A 93 -8.61 11.56 3.97
C TYR A 93 -7.23 11.75 4.61
N LYS A 94 -6.42 12.71 4.13
CA LYS A 94 -5.01 12.86 4.57
C LYS A 94 -4.81 13.03 6.06
N SER A 95 -5.79 13.57 6.79
CA SER A 95 -5.74 13.69 8.26
C SER A 95 -5.81 12.35 8.99
N SER A 96 -6.26 11.30 8.32
CA SER A 96 -6.40 9.95 8.84
C SER A 96 -5.32 9.00 8.29
N ILE A 97 -4.45 9.47 7.39
CA ILE A 97 -3.40 8.69 6.74
C ILE A 97 -2.05 9.06 7.35
N ASN A 98 -1.35 8.05 7.84
CA ASN A 98 0.02 8.19 8.32
C ASN A 98 1.01 8.06 7.16
N GLU A 99 0.86 7.00 6.37
CA GLU A 99 1.80 6.64 5.32
C GLU A 99 1.06 6.05 4.12
N VAL A 100 1.55 6.31 2.92
CA VAL A 100 1.23 5.53 1.73
C VAL A 100 2.51 4.81 1.30
N ARG A 101 2.51 3.50 1.44
CA ARG A 101 3.67 2.66 1.14
C ARG A 101 3.55 2.07 -0.24
N ILE A 102 4.52 2.39 -1.10
CA ILE A 102 4.70 1.72 -2.37
C ILE A 102 5.55 0.48 -2.11
N GLU A 103 4.98 -0.71 -2.26
CA GLU A 103 5.70 -1.96 -2.01
C GLU A 103 5.98 -2.70 -3.31
N GLY A 104 7.20 -3.22 -3.44
CA GLY A 104 7.65 -4.04 -4.55
C GLY A 104 7.82 -5.46 -4.07
N HIS A 105 7.19 -6.40 -4.76
CA HIS A 105 7.24 -7.82 -4.44
C HIS A 105 7.76 -8.61 -5.63
N THR A 106 8.52 -9.67 -5.38
CA THR A 106 9.03 -10.60 -6.40
C THR A 106 8.54 -12.01 -6.11
N SER A 107 8.76 -12.94 -7.04
CA SER A 107 8.72 -14.36 -6.68
C SER A 107 9.98 -14.77 -5.91
N SER A 108 9.97 -15.97 -5.33
CA SER A 108 11.15 -16.55 -4.66
C SER A 108 12.34 -16.83 -5.59
N LYS A 109 12.10 -16.98 -6.89
CA LYS A 109 13.12 -17.35 -7.87
C LYS A 109 13.91 -16.14 -8.37
N TRP A 110 15.20 -16.35 -8.65
CA TRP A 110 16.05 -15.39 -9.36
C TRP A 110 16.54 -15.95 -10.70
N ASN A 111 17.31 -17.05 -10.67
CA ASN A 111 17.69 -17.85 -11.83
C ASN A 111 17.88 -19.32 -11.40
N MET A 112 18.28 -20.21 -12.31
CA MET A 112 18.44 -21.64 -12.01
C MET A 112 19.63 -21.97 -11.10
N ASP A 113 20.61 -21.07 -10.98
CA ASP A 113 21.87 -21.31 -10.28
C ASP A 113 21.93 -20.66 -8.89
N SER A 114 21.00 -19.74 -8.58
CA SER A 114 20.95 -19.05 -7.30
C SER A 114 20.36 -19.95 -6.21
N ASN A 115 21.00 -19.96 -5.05
CA ASN A 115 20.40 -20.49 -3.83
C ASN A 115 19.34 -19.50 -3.27
N GLU A 116 18.61 -19.93 -2.24
CA GLU A 116 17.50 -19.17 -1.66
C GLU A 116 17.91 -17.79 -1.12
N ASP A 117 19.00 -17.73 -0.34
CA ASP A 117 19.49 -16.47 0.23
C ASP A 117 19.97 -15.49 -0.86
N GLU A 118 20.69 -16.01 -1.85
CA GLU A 118 21.14 -15.21 -3.00
C GLU A 118 19.95 -14.66 -3.79
N ALA A 119 18.96 -15.51 -4.07
CA ALA A 119 17.74 -15.10 -4.76
C ALA A 119 17.00 -14.03 -3.95
N TYR A 120 16.86 -14.22 -2.64
CA TYR A 120 16.20 -13.29 -1.74
C TYR A 120 16.85 -11.90 -1.73
N PHE A 121 18.18 -11.80 -1.60
CA PHE A 121 18.86 -10.50 -1.56
C PHE A 121 18.90 -9.81 -2.93
N LYS A 122 19.02 -10.56 -4.02
CA LYS A 122 18.93 -9.98 -5.38
C LYS A 122 17.53 -9.45 -5.67
N ASN A 123 16.51 -10.20 -5.29
CA ASN A 123 15.11 -9.78 -5.38
C ASN A 123 14.80 -8.59 -4.45
N MET A 124 15.46 -8.50 -3.29
CA MET A 124 15.37 -7.34 -2.40
C MET A 124 15.86 -6.09 -3.10
N ASN A 125 17.05 -6.14 -3.71
CA ASN A 125 17.57 -5.01 -4.48
C ASN A 125 16.63 -4.62 -5.63
N LEU A 126 16.20 -5.61 -6.43
CA LEU A 126 15.32 -5.37 -7.58
C LEU A 126 13.99 -4.75 -7.18
N SER A 127 13.34 -5.28 -6.14
CA SER A 127 12.06 -4.75 -5.65
C SER A 127 12.19 -3.33 -5.10
N GLN A 128 13.30 -3.01 -4.43
CA GLN A 128 13.57 -1.66 -3.92
C GLN A 128 13.80 -0.65 -5.07
N GLU A 129 14.56 -1.04 -6.11
CA GLU A 129 14.77 -0.17 -7.27
C GLU A 129 13.47 0.07 -8.05
N ARG A 130 12.60 -0.95 -8.16
CA ARG A 130 11.30 -0.83 -8.82
C ARG A 130 10.38 0.15 -8.09
N THR A 131 10.27 0.08 -6.77
CA THR A 131 9.44 1.02 -6.01
C THR A 131 10.00 2.44 -6.06
N ARG A 132 11.33 2.60 -6.02
CA ARG A 132 11.98 3.90 -6.25
C ARG A 132 11.58 4.49 -7.60
N SER A 133 11.61 3.68 -8.66
CA SER A 133 11.27 4.11 -10.02
C SER A 133 9.79 4.49 -10.15
N VAL A 134 8.88 3.75 -9.50
CA VAL A 134 7.46 4.10 -9.43
C VAL A 134 7.26 5.44 -8.74
N LEU A 135 7.85 5.62 -7.54
CA LEU A 135 7.72 6.87 -6.78
C LEU A 135 8.30 8.07 -7.55
N GLU A 136 9.48 7.91 -8.16
CA GLU A 136 10.12 8.95 -8.95
C GLU A 136 9.25 9.35 -10.15
N TYR A 137 8.67 8.38 -10.85
CA TYR A 137 7.80 8.65 -11.98
C TYR A 137 6.54 9.41 -11.56
N THR A 138 5.81 8.89 -10.57
CA THR A 138 4.53 9.47 -10.14
C THR A 138 4.70 10.84 -9.49
N TYR A 139 5.79 11.07 -8.75
CA TYR A 139 6.13 12.36 -8.14
C TYR A 139 6.37 13.47 -9.18
N ASN A 140 6.92 13.09 -10.34
CA ASN A 140 7.30 14.04 -11.39
C ASN A 140 6.16 14.37 -12.37
N LEU A 141 5.02 13.69 -12.30
CA LEU A 141 3.83 14.04 -13.07
C LEU A 141 3.40 15.50 -12.80
N SER A 142 3.02 16.23 -13.86
CA SER A 142 2.60 17.63 -13.77
C SER A 142 1.39 17.81 -12.84
N ASP A 143 0.41 16.93 -12.98
CA ASP A 143 -0.89 17.02 -12.31
C ASP A 143 -0.79 16.71 -10.81
N VAL A 144 0.37 16.22 -10.37
CA VAL A 144 0.69 15.85 -8.99
C VAL A 144 1.45 16.98 -8.27
N ALA A 145 1.85 18.04 -8.99
CA ALA A 145 2.74 19.08 -8.47
C ALA A 145 2.29 19.69 -7.13
N GLN A 146 0.98 19.91 -6.95
CA GLN A 146 0.40 20.46 -5.71
C GLN A 146 0.55 19.52 -4.50
N TYR A 147 0.65 18.20 -4.72
CA TYR A 147 0.74 17.19 -3.66
C TYR A 147 2.18 16.85 -3.26
N ARG A 148 3.19 17.40 -3.94
CA ARG A 148 4.60 17.02 -3.79
C ARG A 148 5.13 17.11 -2.35
N SER A 149 4.73 18.15 -1.60
CA SER A 149 5.13 18.29 -0.20
C SER A 149 4.53 17.18 0.67
N TRP A 150 3.27 16.83 0.42
CA TRP A 150 2.59 15.75 1.14
C TRP A 150 3.18 14.39 0.76
N ILE A 151 3.46 14.16 -0.52
CA ILE A 151 4.12 12.93 -1.00
C ILE A 151 5.47 12.73 -0.32
N LYS A 152 6.31 13.77 -0.25
CA LYS A 152 7.61 13.68 0.45
C LYS A 152 7.51 13.35 1.93
N ALA A 153 6.43 13.76 2.59
CA ALA A 153 6.23 13.54 4.02
C ALA A 153 5.59 12.19 4.34
N HIS A 154 4.77 11.64 3.43
CA HIS A 154 3.91 10.49 3.72
C HIS A 154 4.11 9.29 2.80
N PHE A 155 4.79 9.41 1.67
CA PHE A 155 5.07 8.26 0.81
C PHE A 155 6.41 7.62 1.15
N SER A 156 6.42 6.30 1.12
CA SER A 156 7.64 5.50 1.18
C SER A 156 7.69 4.52 0.02
N ALA A 157 8.89 4.11 -0.36
CA ALA A 157 9.14 3.10 -1.39
C ALA A 157 9.93 1.95 -0.75
N VAL A 158 9.36 0.75 -0.70
CA VAL A 158 9.89 -0.39 0.06
C VAL A 158 9.96 -1.63 -0.82
N GLY A 159 11.17 -2.15 -1.01
CA GLY A 159 11.36 -3.49 -1.57
C GLY A 159 11.10 -4.56 -0.51
N LEU A 160 10.29 -5.56 -0.83
CA LEU A 160 9.96 -6.66 0.08
C LEU A 160 10.45 -8.03 -0.42
N SER A 161 11.13 -8.08 -1.57
CA SER A 161 11.62 -9.32 -2.16
C SER A 161 10.50 -10.38 -2.23
N SER A 162 10.82 -11.63 -1.90
CA SER A 162 9.91 -12.76 -1.76
C SER A 162 9.48 -13.02 -0.31
N SER A 163 9.52 -12.01 0.57
CA SER A 163 9.12 -12.18 1.98
C SER A 163 7.61 -12.37 2.17
N GLN A 164 6.80 -12.01 1.17
CA GLN A 164 5.35 -12.12 1.19
C GLN A 164 4.82 -12.81 -0.10
N PRO A 165 5.15 -14.09 -0.30
CA PRO A 165 4.70 -14.83 -1.48
C PRO A 165 3.18 -15.03 -1.42
N ILE A 166 2.53 -14.88 -2.56
CA ILE A 166 1.12 -15.27 -2.69
C ILE A 166 1.08 -16.78 -2.94
N LYS A 167 0.26 -17.49 -2.17
CA LYS A 167 0.11 -18.93 -2.27
C LYS A 167 -1.18 -19.31 -2.98
N ASP A 168 -1.14 -20.36 -3.79
CA ASP A 168 -2.30 -20.99 -4.37
C ASP A 168 -3.10 -21.80 -3.32
N LYS A 169 -4.21 -22.38 -3.75
CA LYS A 169 -5.08 -23.21 -2.89
C LYS A 169 -4.40 -24.49 -2.35
N TYR A 170 -3.24 -24.86 -2.88
CA TYR A 170 -2.44 -26.02 -2.48
C TYR A 170 -1.27 -25.62 -1.57
N GLY A 171 -1.08 -24.33 -1.31
CA GLY A 171 0.01 -23.80 -0.48
C GLY A 171 1.32 -23.57 -1.22
N ASN A 172 1.35 -23.77 -2.54
CA ASN A 172 2.52 -23.48 -3.38
C ASN A 172 2.54 -22.00 -3.77
N GLU A 173 3.71 -21.45 -4.03
CA GLU A 173 3.81 -20.07 -4.52
C GLU A 173 3.15 -19.92 -5.90
N ASP A 174 2.28 -18.93 -6.04
CA ASP A 174 1.88 -18.37 -7.33
C ASP A 174 2.88 -17.27 -7.71
N GLU A 175 3.89 -17.62 -8.50
CA GLU A 175 4.97 -16.71 -8.86
C GLU A 175 4.49 -15.44 -9.57
N ASN A 176 3.43 -15.54 -10.36
CA ASN A 176 2.91 -14.39 -11.10
C ASN A 176 2.18 -13.44 -10.16
N ALA A 177 1.34 -13.97 -9.26
CA ALA A 177 0.67 -13.16 -8.25
C ALA A 177 1.66 -12.57 -7.23
N SER A 178 2.75 -13.28 -6.90
CA SER A 178 3.83 -12.77 -6.03
C SER A 178 4.52 -11.53 -6.61
N LYS A 179 4.72 -11.47 -7.92
CA LYS A 179 5.35 -10.33 -8.61
C LYS A 179 4.33 -9.20 -8.80
N ARG A 180 4.31 -8.24 -7.89
CA ARG A 180 3.34 -7.14 -7.85
C ARG A 180 3.95 -5.84 -7.35
N VAL A 181 3.30 -4.74 -7.69
CA VAL A 181 3.49 -3.44 -7.04
C VAL A 181 2.22 -3.07 -6.30
N THR A 182 2.35 -2.58 -5.08
CA THR A 182 1.21 -2.17 -4.27
C THR A 182 1.32 -0.72 -3.83
N PHE A 183 0.19 -0.08 -3.60
CA PHE A 183 0.05 1.18 -2.89
C PHE A 183 -0.81 0.92 -1.67
N LYS A 184 -0.17 0.76 -0.51
CA LYS A 184 -0.80 0.43 0.76
C LYS A 184 -1.01 1.67 1.60
N ILE A 185 -2.25 1.93 2.03
CA ILE A 185 -2.57 3.05 2.91
C ILE A 185 -2.49 2.60 4.36
N ILE A 186 -1.61 3.23 5.13
CA ILE A 186 -1.48 3.01 6.58
C ILE A 186 -2.12 4.20 7.28
N THR A 187 -3.21 3.93 7.98
CA THR A 187 -3.96 4.96 8.72
C THR A 187 -3.36 5.23 10.11
N ASN A 188 -3.72 6.35 10.71
CA ASN A 188 -3.23 6.78 12.02
C ASN A 188 -4.01 6.21 13.22
N ALA A 189 -4.79 5.15 13.01
CA ALA A 189 -5.68 4.60 14.03
C ALA A 189 -4.94 4.07 15.27
N GLU A 190 -3.81 3.40 15.07
CA GLU A 190 -3.00 2.88 16.18
C GLU A 190 -2.43 4.01 17.04
N GLU A 191 -1.93 5.08 16.41
CA GLU A 191 -1.47 6.28 17.13
C GLU A 191 -2.60 6.96 17.91
N GLN A 192 -3.80 7.04 17.32
CA GLN A 192 -4.96 7.58 18.02
C GLN A 192 -5.35 6.72 19.23
N LEU A 193 -5.25 5.39 19.10
CA LEU A 193 -5.46 4.47 20.22
C LEU A 193 -4.42 4.71 21.32
N GLN A 194 -3.14 4.79 20.96
CA GLN A 194 -2.03 5.02 21.91
C GLN A 194 -2.16 6.34 22.65
N LYS A 195 -2.62 7.43 22.01
CA LYS A 195 -2.86 8.71 22.69
C LYS A 195 -3.89 8.58 23.82
N ILE A 196 -4.91 7.74 23.67
CA ILE A 196 -5.89 7.50 24.73
C ILE A 196 -5.34 6.58 25.81
N LEU A 197 -4.59 5.53 25.43
CA LEU A 197 -3.92 4.65 26.39
C LEU A 197 -2.91 5.41 27.26
N GLY A 198 -2.17 6.35 26.67
CA GLY A 198 -1.18 7.18 27.36
C GLY A 198 -1.79 8.35 28.15
N ALA A 199 -2.94 8.90 27.73
CA ALA A 199 -3.65 9.93 28.48
C ALA A 199 -4.36 9.41 29.76
N GLY A 200 -4.38 8.08 29.96
CA GLY A 200 -4.90 7.42 31.16
C GLY A 200 -3.85 7.13 32.24
N GLN A 201 -2.61 7.58 32.06
CA GLN A 201 -1.53 7.50 33.07
C GLN A 201 -1.37 8.81 33.84
#